data_AF-A0AAD6WT20-F1
#
_entry.id   AF-A0AAD6WT20-F1
#
_cell.length_a   1.000
_cell.length_b   1.000
_cell.length_c   1.000
_cell.angle_alpha   90.00
_cell.angle_beta   90.00
_cell.angle_gamma   90.00
#
_symmetry.space_group_name_H-M   'P 1'
#
loop_
_entity.id
_entity.type
_entity.pdbx_description
1 polymer ?
#
loop_
_entity_poly.entity_id
_entity_poly.type
_entity_poly.pdbx_seq_one_letter_code
_entity_poly.pdbx_strand_id
1 'polypeptide(L)'
;MPPLVDTLPADWVYICEGGATIVLSYHGPSNPFFDGTVLRLRKRALDDTDTDTVHDSEQEDPIIEFQEKCLERLISPTHLPRMKRVLVGADSEKWLQALAVQCEPLRPLERRQKDEIDRKRLKAVLATDLVGGEGITVEIKARCRACFYSSPKWGFLPSPIYLSNATRPIKTQTCRFCMHSHLKALSSSYCPLDLFSGDESRTKKALNSLWDAWADRHGTVNNFRVFVNGKNISPTEQQCIVGLLSDIADPKEAVISALLPVLLDAPVLHTISRLQRTLDALDIEGLARLCGLAPIGTQPTIAEWTDFLDAYLASPTTPPPADATHLRYHVLAYLLSATFKDCSVLVRVPNGTATVIDLDPKSVDRLRKWEQLDREIVTAYAAVPNRKICVDS
;
A
#
# COMPACT_ATOMS: atom_id res chain seq x y z
N MET A 1 -7.62 22.04 16.23
CA MET A 1 -8.35 21.61 15.01
C MET A 1 -9.82 21.74 15.31
N PRO A 2 -10.64 22.37 14.44
CA PRO A 2 -12.08 22.47 14.67
C PRO A 2 -12.72 21.07 14.72
N PRO A 3 -13.76 20.85 15.55
CA PRO A 3 -14.52 19.61 15.53
C PRO A 3 -15.29 19.45 14.21
N LEU A 4 -15.62 18.21 13.83
CA LEU A 4 -16.33 17.94 12.56
C LEU A 4 -17.73 18.54 12.50
N VAL A 5 -18.40 18.70 13.65
CA VAL A 5 -19.74 19.30 13.73
C VAL A 5 -19.77 20.77 13.28
N ASP A 6 -18.61 21.42 13.14
CA ASP A 6 -18.50 22.75 12.52
C ASP A 6 -18.67 22.71 10.99
N THR A 7 -18.70 21.53 10.39
CA THR A 7 -19.04 21.29 8.96
C THR A 7 -20.46 20.76 8.81
N LEU A 8 -21.05 20.90 7.63
CA LEU A 8 -22.32 20.25 7.32
C LEU A 8 -22.08 18.80 6.87
N PRO A 9 -22.96 17.84 7.20
CA PRO A 9 -22.89 16.49 6.63
C PRO A 9 -22.86 16.48 5.09
N ALA A 10 -23.53 17.46 4.47
CA ALA A 10 -23.53 17.65 3.02
C ALA A 10 -22.16 18.03 2.44
N ASP A 11 -21.25 18.57 3.27
CA ASP A 11 -19.88 18.89 2.86
C ASP A 11 -19.03 17.61 2.68
N TRP A 12 -19.51 16.45 3.13
CA TRP A 12 -18.78 15.19 3.07
C TRP A 12 -19.44 14.22 2.09
N VAL A 13 -18.73 13.92 1.00
CA VAL A 13 -19.24 13.09 -0.10
C VAL A 13 -18.65 11.69 -0.01
N TYR A 14 -19.50 10.65 -0.02
CA TYR A 14 -19.06 9.26 -0.01
C TYR A 14 -18.14 8.95 -1.21
N ILE A 15 -16.98 8.34 -0.94
CA ILE A 15 -16.04 7.87 -1.97
C ILE A 15 -16.07 6.35 -2.06
N CYS A 16 -15.78 5.68 -0.93
CA CYS A 16 -15.63 4.24 -0.87
C CYS A 16 -15.70 3.72 0.57
N GLU A 17 -15.74 2.40 0.73
CA GLU A 17 -15.66 1.77 2.04
C GLU A 17 -14.91 0.43 2.03
N GLY A 18 -14.27 0.14 3.16
CA GLY A 18 -13.60 -1.13 3.45
C GLY A 18 -14.41 -2.00 4.41
N GLY A 19 -13.74 -2.97 5.04
CA GLY A 19 -14.36 -3.81 6.07
C GLY A 19 -14.73 -3.03 7.33
N ALA A 20 -13.83 -2.20 7.83
CA ALA A 20 -13.98 -1.54 9.14
C ALA A 20 -14.20 -0.01 9.06
N THR A 21 -14.13 0.58 7.87
CA THR A 21 -14.08 2.04 7.69
C THR A 21 -14.84 2.48 6.45
N ILE A 22 -15.55 3.60 6.56
CA ILE A 22 -16.12 4.37 5.44
C ILE A 22 -15.28 5.62 5.19
N VAL A 23 -15.14 6.03 3.93
CA VAL A 23 -14.29 7.16 3.51
C VAL A 23 -15.11 8.18 2.73
N LEU A 24 -15.03 9.45 3.12
CA LEU A 24 -15.76 10.56 2.52
C LEU A 24 -14.80 11.71 2.16
N SER A 25 -14.95 12.37 1.01
CA SER A 25 -14.14 13.54 0.63
C SER A 25 -14.80 14.84 1.09
N TYR A 26 -14.01 15.83 1.48
CA TYR A 26 -14.50 17.17 1.80
C TYR A 26 -14.74 18.00 0.54
N HIS A 27 -15.98 18.43 0.34
CA HIS A 27 -16.46 19.25 -0.78
C HIS A 27 -17.17 20.52 -0.27
N GLY A 28 -16.98 20.87 1.00
CA GLY A 28 -17.58 22.06 1.61
C GLY A 28 -16.92 23.37 1.17
N PRO A 29 -17.32 24.50 1.78
CA PRO A 29 -16.66 25.78 1.59
C PRO A 29 -15.16 25.71 1.92
N SER A 30 -14.32 26.51 1.25
CA SER A 30 -12.88 26.48 1.50
C SER A 30 -12.56 26.65 2.98
N ASN A 31 -11.86 25.66 3.51
CA ASN A 31 -11.48 25.57 4.90
C ASN A 31 -10.07 24.98 5.03
N PRO A 32 -9.09 25.70 5.60
CA PRO A 32 -7.69 25.24 5.65
C PRO A 32 -7.48 23.95 6.46
N PHE A 33 -8.46 23.51 7.26
CA PHE A 33 -8.39 22.27 8.04
C PHE A 33 -8.97 21.05 7.32
N PHE A 34 -9.90 21.26 6.37
CA PHE A 34 -10.64 20.18 5.71
C PHE A 34 -10.37 20.12 4.19
N ASP A 35 -9.90 21.20 3.58
CA ASP A 35 -9.54 21.26 2.16
C ASP A 35 -8.50 20.18 1.82
N GLY A 36 -8.79 19.40 0.78
CA GLY A 36 -7.93 18.30 0.34
C GLY A 36 -7.81 17.15 1.34
N THR A 37 -8.83 16.95 2.17
CA THR A 37 -8.89 15.84 3.14
C THR A 37 -10.05 14.90 2.87
N VAL A 38 -9.88 13.65 3.30
CA VAL A 38 -10.94 12.67 3.44
C VAL A 38 -11.20 12.36 4.90
N LEU A 39 -12.46 12.20 5.25
CA LEU A 39 -12.93 11.72 6.54
C LEU A 39 -13.07 10.20 6.53
N ARG A 40 -12.41 9.55 7.48
CA ARG A 40 -12.50 8.11 7.74
C ARG A 40 -13.28 7.88 9.04
N LEU A 41 -14.41 7.19 8.93
CA LEU A 41 -15.26 6.82 10.06
C LEU A 41 -15.29 5.30 10.25
N ARG A 42 -15.32 4.84 11.50
CA ARG A 42 -15.43 3.42 11.83
C ARG A 42 -16.86 2.93 11.61
N LYS A 43 -16.97 1.65 11.25
CA LYS A 43 -18.25 0.96 11.08
C LYS A 43 -18.46 -0.04 12.22
N ARG A 44 -19.72 -0.33 12.54
CA ARG A 44 -20.13 -1.44 13.41
C ARG A 44 -20.95 -2.46 12.64
N ALA A 45 -20.83 -3.73 12.99
CA ALA A 45 -21.65 -4.78 12.40
C ALA A 45 -23.10 -4.68 12.91
N LEU A 46 -24.08 -5.05 12.09
CA LEU A 46 -25.50 -5.02 12.47
C LEU A 46 -25.86 -6.17 13.44
N ASP A 47 -25.16 -7.30 13.33
CA ASP A 47 -25.40 -8.50 14.15
C ASP A 47 -24.75 -8.43 15.54
N ASP A 48 -24.01 -7.35 15.83
CA ASP A 48 -23.36 -7.15 17.12
C ASP A 48 -24.42 -6.66 18.13
N THR A 49 -25.10 -7.62 18.77
CA THR A 49 -26.04 -7.33 19.85
C THR A 49 -25.25 -6.74 21.01
N ASP A 50 -25.34 -5.42 21.20
CA ASP A 50 -24.84 -4.56 22.31
C ASP A 50 -24.46 -5.38 23.56
N THR A 51 -23.35 -6.11 23.50
CA THR A 51 -22.69 -6.66 24.68
C THR A 51 -21.80 -5.52 25.08
N ASP A 52 -22.26 -4.80 26.11
CA ASP A 52 -21.56 -3.76 26.86
C ASP A 52 -20.20 -4.27 27.37
N THR A 53 -19.29 -4.52 26.44
CA THR A 53 -17.87 -4.42 26.68
C THR A 53 -17.49 -3.05 26.17
N VAL A 54 -17.47 -2.11 27.11
CA VAL A 54 -16.69 -0.86 27.04
C VAL A 54 -15.20 -1.23 27.04
N HIS A 55 -14.77 -2.05 26.08
CA HIS A 55 -13.42 -2.50 25.79
C HIS A 55 -13.31 -2.48 24.25
N ASP A 56 -12.78 -1.47 23.57
CA ASP A 56 -11.66 -0.60 23.91
C ASP A 56 -12.08 0.85 24.20
N SER A 57 -11.86 1.25 25.46
CA SER A 57 -11.43 2.59 25.84
C SER A 57 -10.58 3.21 24.75
N GLU A 58 -10.90 4.42 24.27
CA GLU A 58 -9.99 5.49 23.81
C GLU A 58 -8.59 5.18 23.21
N GLN A 59 -8.32 3.95 22.78
CA GLN A 59 -7.01 3.46 22.36
C GLN A 59 -6.72 4.13 21.04
N GLU A 60 -5.47 4.57 20.91
CA GLU A 60 -4.99 5.17 19.68
C GLU A 60 -5.28 4.22 18.53
N ASP A 61 -5.76 4.74 17.39
CA ASP A 61 -5.95 3.91 16.20
C ASP A 61 -4.59 3.26 15.90
N PRO A 62 -4.41 1.93 16.04
CA PRO A 62 -3.09 1.32 15.99
C PRO A 62 -2.36 1.59 14.68
N ILE A 63 -3.10 1.89 13.61
CA ILE A 63 -2.56 2.27 12.30
C ILE A 63 -1.94 3.67 12.35
N ILE A 64 -2.58 4.63 13.04
CA ILE A 64 -2.05 5.99 13.21
C ILE A 64 -0.82 5.94 14.09
N GLU A 65 -0.90 5.24 15.22
CA GLU A 65 0.23 5.12 16.15
C GLU A 65 1.42 4.44 15.47
N PHE A 66 1.18 3.38 14.69
CA PHE A 66 2.22 2.75 13.88
C PHE A 66 2.80 3.70 12.82
N GLN A 67 1.98 4.53 12.15
CA GLN A 67 2.52 5.51 11.21
C GLN A 67 3.42 6.53 11.92
N GLU A 68 2.92 7.17 12.98
CA GLU A 68 3.60 8.24 13.72
C GLU A 68 4.89 7.72 14.38
N LYS A 69 4.84 6.55 15.05
CA LYS A 69 5.98 6.01 15.81
C LYS A 69 6.93 5.15 14.98
N CYS A 70 6.50 4.62 13.84
CA CYS A 70 7.32 3.69 13.04
C CYS A 70 7.58 4.19 11.62
N LEU A 71 6.54 4.41 10.81
CA LEU A 71 6.70 4.69 9.37
C LEU A 71 7.35 6.04 9.09
N GLU A 72 7.03 7.08 9.86
CA GLU A 72 7.61 8.42 9.72
C GLU A 72 9.11 8.47 10.05
N ARG A 73 9.64 7.44 10.72
CA ARG A 73 11.09 7.27 10.97
C ARG A 73 11.84 6.68 9.76
N LEU A 74 11.12 6.11 8.79
CA LEU A 74 11.68 5.36 7.66
C LEU A 74 11.44 6.05 6.31
N ILE A 75 10.29 6.70 6.18
CA ILE A 75 9.86 7.42 4.98
C ILE A 75 9.56 8.86 5.40
N SER A 76 10.07 9.82 4.63
CA SER A 76 9.76 11.24 4.84
C SER A 76 8.24 11.45 4.95
N PRO A 77 7.73 12.20 5.95
CA PRO A 77 6.31 12.51 6.06
C PRO A 77 5.71 13.20 4.83
N THR A 78 6.53 13.78 3.95
CA THR A 78 6.10 14.35 2.66
C THR A 78 5.60 13.29 1.67
N HIS A 79 6.00 12.04 1.86
CA HIS A 79 5.62 10.89 1.03
C HIS A 79 4.63 9.96 1.75
N LEU A 80 4.09 10.37 2.90
CA LEU A 80 3.08 9.62 3.65
C LEU A 80 1.77 10.43 3.68
N PRO A 81 0.61 9.77 3.67
CA PRO A 81 -0.66 10.47 3.88
C PRO A 81 -0.65 11.09 5.27
N ARG A 82 -0.98 12.38 5.37
CA ARG A 82 -1.16 13.00 6.67
C ARG A 82 -2.42 12.41 7.28
N MET A 83 -2.30 11.81 8.46
CA MET A 83 -3.44 11.35 9.23
C MET A 83 -3.54 12.18 10.50
N LYS A 84 -4.73 12.72 10.77
CA LYS A 84 -4.99 13.52 11.96
C LYS A 84 -6.26 13.02 12.63
N ARG A 85 -6.15 12.81 13.94
CA ARG A 85 -7.29 12.52 14.79
C ARG A 85 -8.14 13.79 14.93
N VAL A 86 -9.45 13.66 14.73
CA VAL A 86 -10.41 14.75 14.90
C VAL A 86 -11.51 14.33 15.84
N LEU A 87 -11.96 15.26 16.67
CA LEU A 87 -13.19 15.05 17.45
C LEU A 87 -14.38 15.30 16.54
N VAL A 88 -15.39 14.45 16.62
CA VAL A 88 -16.65 14.70 15.93
C VAL A 88 -17.28 15.98 16.51
N GLY A 89 -17.37 16.08 17.84
CA GLY A 89 -17.82 17.29 18.56
C GLY A 89 -19.03 17.04 19.46
N ALA A 90 -19.57 18.11 20.05
CA ALA A 90 -20.86 18.06 20.75
C ALA A 90 -22.00 17.77 19.76
N ASP A 91 -23.05 17.05 20.17
CA ASP A 91 -24.11 16.55 19.27
C ASP A 91 -23.63 15.60 18.15
N SER A 92 -22.48 14.93 18.33
CA SER A 92 -21.90 13.99 17.36
C SER A 92 -22.88 12.94 16.84
N GLU A 93 -23.77 12.43 17.69
CA GLU A 93 -24.76 11.42 17.30
C GLU A 93 -25.72 11.93 16.23
N LYS A 94 -26.24 13.16 16.37
CA LYS A 94 -27.13 13.78 15.38
C LYS A 94 -26.41 14.04 14.06
N TRP A 95 -25.17 14.54 14.15
CA TRP A 95 -24.36 14.82 12.96
C TRP A 95 -24.01 13.53 12.21
N LEU A 96 -23.55 12.49 12.92
CA LEU A 96 -23.24 11.18 12.34
C LEU A 96 -24.49 10.50 11.80
N GLN A 97 -25.64 10.67 12.44
CA GLN A 97 -26.92 10.17 11.94
C GLN A 97 -27.31 10.84 10.62
N ALA A 98 -27.22 12.17 10.54
CA ALA A 98 -27.51 12.91 9.31
C ALA A 98 -26.55 12.50 8.18
N LEU A 99 -25.26 12.35 8.49
CA LEU A 99 -24.27 11.87 7.53
C LEU A 99 -24.57 10.44 7.07
N ALA A 100 -24.90 9.54 8.00
CA ALA A 100 -25.25 8.16 7.68
C ALA A 100 -26.45 8.10 6.74
N VAL A 101 -27.52 8.87 7.00
CA VAL A 101 -28.71 8.94 6.13
C VAL A 101 -28.36 9.39 4.71
N GLN A 102 -27.48 10.39 4.58
CA GLN A 102 -27.02 10.87 3.28
C GLN A 102 -26.16 9.83 2.54
N CYS A 103 -25.29 9.12 3.27
CA CYS A 103 -24.34 8.18 2.68
C CYS A 103 -24.99 6.84 2.33
N GLU A 104 -25.98 6.39 3.11
CA GLU A 104 -26.52 5.04 3.01
C GLU A 104 -26.98 4.67 1.58
N PRO A 105 -27.73 5.51 0.84
CA PRO A 105 -28.15 5.17 -0.52
C PRO A 105 -26.98 4.93 -1.51
N LEU A 106 -25.81 5.50 -1.24
CA LEU A 106 -24.62 5.41 -2.09
C LEU A 106 -23.78 4.14 -1.81
N ARG A 107 -24.04 3.47 -0.68
CA ARG A 107 -23.26 2.31 -0.24
C ARG A 107 -23.67 1.04 -1.01
N PRO A 108 -22.71 0.16 -1.37
CA PRO A 108 -23.01 -1.14 -1.97
C PRO A 108 -23.99 -1.96 -1.12
N LEU A 109 -24.97 -2.61 -1.76
CA LEU A 109 -26.03 -3.36 -1.07
C LEU A 109 -25.48 -4.39 -0.05
N GLU A 110 -24.45 -5.13 -0.45
CA GLU A 110 -23.80 -6.14 0.39
C GLU A 110 -23.19 -5.55 1.69
N ARG A 111 -22.74 -4.29 1.65
CA ARG A 111 -22.19 -3.60 2.82
C ARG A 111 -23.27 -3.10 3.75
N ARG A 112 -24.34 -2.54 3.19
CA ARG A 112 -25.51 -2.07 3.94
C ARG A 112 -26.18 -3.18 4.75
N GLN A 113 -26.13 -4.41 4.26
CA GLN A 113 -26.66 -5.58 4.95
C GLN A 113 -25.76 -6.09 6.08
N LYS A 114 -24.51 -5.60 6.18
CA LYS A 114 -23.51 -6.13 7.11
C LYS A 114 -23.17 -5.15 8.22
N ASP A 115 -23.05 -3.87 7.89
CA ASP A 115 -22.47 -2.88 8.79
C ASP A 115 -23.01 -1.46 8.53
N GLU A 116 -22.93 -0.60 9.54
CA GLU A 116 -23.33 0.81 9.50
C GLU A 116 -22.26 1.71 10.13
N ILE A 117 -22.37 3.03 9.92
CA ILE A 117 -21.49 4.01 10.59
C ILE A 117 -21.69 3.89 12.10
N ASP A 118 -20.59 3.77 12.85
CA ASP A 118 -20.64 3.71 14.31
C ASP A 118 -20.91 5.11 14.89
N ARG A 119 -22.17 5.35 15.22
CA ARG A 119 -22.68 6.62 15.76
C ARG A 119 -22.22 6.90 17.19
N LYS A 120 -21.72 5.91 17.93
CA LYS A 120 -21.24 6.05 19.31
C LYS A 120 -19.79 6.57 19.37
N ARG A 121 -19.06 6.59 18.24
CA ARG A 121 -17.65 7.01 18.19
C ARG A 121 -17.48 8.52 18.08
N LEU A 122 -16.82 9.11 19.08
CA LEU A 122 -16.56 10.56 19.16
C LEU A 122 -15.27 11.01 18.45
N LYS A 123 -14.44 10.07 18.00
CA LYS A 123 -13.18 10.34 17.30
C LYS A 123 -13.28 9.81 15.87
N ALA A 124 -12.78 10.59 14.93
CA ALA A 124 -12.63 10.22 13.53
C ALA A 124 -11.20 10.51 13.07
N VAL A 125 -10.90 10.14 11.82
CA VAL A 125 -9.58 10.36 11.23
C VAL A 125 -9.75 11.17 9.96
N LEU A 126 -9.11 12.34 9.89
CA LEU A 126 -8.87 13.04 8.65
C LEU A 126 -7.60 12.49 8.02
N ALA A 127 -7.66 12.13 6.76
CA ALA A 127 -6.49 11.76 5.97
C ALA A 127 -6.35 12.70 4.76
N THR A 128 -5.15 12.81 4.18
CA THR A 128 -4.98 13.50 2.89
C THR A 128 -5.86 12.86 1.82
N ASP A 129 -6.61 13.66 1.07
CA ASP A 129 -7.28 13.20 -0.15
C ASP A 129 -6.27 13.07 -1.27
N LEU A 130 -5.88 11.83 -1.56
CA LEU A 130 -4.87 11.55 -2.56
C LEU A 130 -5.44 11.50 -3.98
N VAL A 131 -6.75 11.25 -4.14
CA VAL A 131 -7.36 11.01 -5.45
C VAL A 131 -8.36 12.09 -5.86
N GLY A 132 -9.04 12.73 -4.90
CA GLY A 132 -10.04 13.77 -5.13
C GLY A 132 -9.47 15.12 -5.59
N GLY A 133 -10.35 16.10 -5.78
CA GLY A 133 -10.01 17.39 -6.36
C GLY A 133 -9.67 17.33 -7.86
N GLU A 134 -9.26 18.45 -8.44
CA GLU A 134 -8.91 18.54 -9.87
C GLU A 134 -7.55 17.90 -10.17
N GLY A 135 -7.44 17.26 -11.34
CA GLY A 135 -6.21 16.72 -11.88
C GLY A 135 -6.21 15.20 -12.01
N ILE A 136 -4.99 14.65 -12.21
CA ILE A 136 -4.79 13.22 -12.44
C ILE A 136 -3.91 12.63 -11.35
N THR A 137 -4.36 11.51 -10.80
CA THR A 137 -3.58 10.70 -9.86
C THR A 137 -3.47 9.29 -10.42
N VAL A 138 -2.27 8.73 -10.37
CA VAL A 138 -2.01 7.35 -10.79
C VAL A 138 -1.61 6.53 -9.58
N GLU A 139 -2.36 5.47 -9.30
CA GLU A 139 -1.97 4.46 -8.32
C GLU A 139 -1.15 3.38 -9.03
N ILE A 140 0.14 3.36 -8.74
CA ILE A 140 1.04 2.25 -9.07
C ILE A 140 1.02 1.31 -7.87
N LYS A 141 -0.01 0.47 -7.85
CA LYS A 141 -0.08 -0.72 -7.01
C LYS A 141 0.71 -1.80 -7.75
N ALA A 142 1.31 -2.78 -7.10
CA ALA A 142 1.83 -3.93 -7.85
C ALA A 142 1.15 -5.23 -7.41
N ARG A 143 -0.19 -5.15 -7.32
CA ARG A 143 -1.11 -6.25 -7.00
C ARG A 143 -1.70 -6.84 -8.25
N CYS A 144 -1.66 -8.16 -8.37
CA CYS A 144 -2.61 -8.86 -9.23
C CYS A 144 -3.86 -9.21 -8.40
N ARG A 145 -5.07 -8.99 -8.93
CA ARG A 145 -6.34 -9.30 -8.23
C ARG A 145 -6.56 -10.81 -8.03
N ALA A 146 -5.97 -11.64 -8.90
CA ALA A 146 -5.89 -13.09 -8.71
C ALA A 146 -4.87 -13.50 -7.62
N CYS A 147 -4.01 -12.57 -7.20
CA CYS A 147 -3.19 -12.71 -6.01
C CYS A 147 -3.96 -12.12 -4.83
N PHE A 148 -4.77 -12.95 -4.16
CA PHE A 148 -5.34 -12.60 -2.85
C PHE A 148 -4.25 -12.19 -1.83
N TYR A 149 -2.97 -12.44 -2.13
CA TYR A 149 -1.78 -12.06 -1.37
C TYR A 149 -0.65 -11.64 -2.33
N SER A 150 -0.35 -10.34 -2.47
CA SER A 150 0.97 -9.72 -2.81
C SER A 150 0.87 -8.41 -3.65
N SER A 151 1.49 -7.29 -3.20
CA SER A 151 1.71 -6.01 -3.95
C SER A 151 2.45 -4.87 -3.22
N PRO A 152 3.64 -4.34 -3.55
CA PRO A 152 4.19 -4.22 -4.85
C PRO A 152 5.47 -5.02 -4.96
N LYS A 153 5.90 -5.16 -6.20
CA LYS A 153 6.91 -6.14 -6.50
C LYS A 153 8.27 -5.62 -6.08
N TRP A 154 9.12 -6.56 -5.72
CA TRP A 154 10.36 -6.33 -5.03
C TRP A 154 11.31 -5.59 -5.97
N GLY A 155 11.80 -4.43 -5.53
CA GLY A 155 12.79 -3.62 -6.24
C GLY A 155 14.21 -4.17 -6.13
N PHE A 156 14.37 -5.45 -5.78
CA PHE A 156 15.65 -6.10 -5.57
C PHE A 156 15.63 -7.60 -5.88
N LEU A 157 16.82 -8.19 -6.08
CA LEU A 157 17.05 -9.63 -6.04
C LEU A 157 17.60 -10.06 -4.67
N PRO A 158 17.18 -11.21 -4.12
CA PRO A 158 17.59 -11.67 -2.79
C PRO A 158 19.10 -11.99 -2.72
N SER A 159 19.65 -11.88 -1.51
CA SER A 159 21.04 -12.26 -1.22
C SER A 159 21.28 -13.76 -1.45
N PRO A 160 22.37 -14.17 -2.11
CA PRO A 160 22.66 -15.59 -2.36
C PRO A 160 23.04 -16.38 -1.09
N ILE A 161 23.41 -15.70 0.00
CA ILE A 161 24.00 -16.28 1.22
C ILE A 161 23.06 -17.29 1.86
N TYR A 162 21.77 -16.95 1.94
CA TYR A 162 20.79 -17.73 2.69
C TYR A 162 19.85 -18.56 1.80
N LEU A 163 20.10 -18.58 0.50
CA LEU A 163 19.35 -19.41 -0.45
C LEU A 163 19.92 -20.82 -0.50
N SER A 164 19.03 -21.80 -0.70
CA SER A 164 19.44 -23.17 -0.98
C SER A 164 20.21 -23.28 -2.32
N ASN A 165 21.04 -24.31 -2.48
CA ASN A 165 21.75 -24.53 -3.74
C ASN A 165 20.79 -24.74 -4.93
N ALA A 166 19.58 -25.26 -4.68
CA ALA A 166 18.58 -25.51 -5.71
C ALA A 166 17.91 -24.22 -6.20
N THR A 167 17.61 -23.28 -5.30
CA THR A 167 16.86 -22.05 -5.61
C THR A 167 17.76 -20.87 -5.94
N ARG A 168 18.99 -20.84 -5.41
CA ARG A 168 19.98 -19.77 -5.61
C ARG A 168 20.13 -19.36 -7.08
N PRO A 169 20.45 -20.25 -8.05
CA PRO A 169 20.69 -19.83 -9.44
C PRO A 169 19.43 -19.28 -10.14
N ILE A 170 18.25 -19.45 -9.55
CA ILE A 170 16.98 -18.95 -10.09
C ILE A 170 16.64 -17.61 -9.46
N LYS A 171 16.56 -17.56 -8.12
CA LYS A 171 16.11 -16.39 -7.36
C LYS A 171 17.08 -15.21 -7.47
N THR A 172 18.37 -15.45 -7.72
CA THR A 172 19.36 -14.39 -7.92
C THR A 172 19.45 -13.88 -9.37
N GLN A 173 18.64 -14.41 -10.30
CA GLN A 173 18.61 -13.99 -11.70
C GLN A 173 17.25 -13.46 -12.14
N THR A 174 16.16 -14.04 -11.62
CA THR A 174 14.81 -13.63 -11.98
C THR A 174 14.07 -13.07 -10.78
N CYS A 175 13.51 -11.87 -10.91
CA CYS A 175 12.80 -11.24 -9.81
C CYS A 175 11.53 -12.01 -9.41
N ARG A 176 11.14 -11.85 -8.14
CA ARG A 176 9.97 -12.52 -7.55
C ARG A 176 8.69 -12.33 -8.36
N PHE A 177 8.51 -11.16 -8.98
CA PHE A 177 7.35 -10.91 -9.84
C PHE A 177 7.37 -11.74 -11.11
N CYS A 178 8.47 -11.74 -11.86
CA CYS A 178 8.53 -12.43 -13.14
C CYS A 178 8.33 -13.95 -12.95
N MET A 179 8.86 -14.52 -11.87
CA MET A 179 8.58 -15.91 -11.50
C MET A 179 7.10 -16.14 -11.15
N HIS A 180 6.50 -15.27 -10.35
CA HIS A 180 5.09 -15.41 -9.95
C HIS A 180 4.13 -15.21 -11.13
N SER A 181 4.43 -14.27 -12.02
CA SER A 181 3.66 -14.05 -13.26
C SER A 181 3.64 -15.31 -14.12
N HIS A 182 4.75 -16.03 -14.20
CA HIS A 182 4.79 -17.31 -14.90
C HIS A 182 3.87 -18.35 -14.25
N LEU A 183 3.95 -18.54 -12.93
CA LEU A 183 3.05 -19.46 -12.21
C LEU A 183 1.56 -19.13 -12.46
N LYS A 184 1.22 -17.84 -12.59
CA LYS A 184 -0.15 -17.37 -12.84
C LYS A 184 -0.51 -17.29 -14.33
N ALA A 185 0.36 -17.73 -15.24
CA ALA A 185 0.18 -17.60 -16.68
C ALA A 185 -0.15 -16.16 -17.12
N LEU A 186 0.42 -15.16 -16.43
CA LEU A 186 0.27 -13.75 -16.76
C LEU A 186 1.35 -13.36 -17.78
N SER A 187 0.97 -13.18 -19.04
CA SER A 187 1.80 -12.46 -20.00
C SER A 187 1.92 -11.01 -19.54
N SER A 188 3.11 -10.62 -19.07
CA SER A 188 3.44 -9.26 -18.68
C SER A 188 4.91 -8.99 -18.97
N SER A 189 5.18 -7.96 -19.77
CA SER A 189 6.54 -7.47 -20.04
C SER A 189 7.11 -6.67 -18.86
N TYR A 190 6.27 -6.27 -17.91
CA TYR A 190 6.64 -5.46 -16.75
C TYR A 190 7.69 -6.17 -15.87
N CYS A 191 8.73 -5.43 -15.51
CA CYS A 191 9.72 -5.82 -14.52
C CYS A 191 9.75 -4.75 -13.41
N PRO A 192 9.61 -5.12 -12.12
CA PRO A 192 9.73 -4.19 -11.01
C PRO A 192 11.13 -3.57 -10.93
N LEU A 193 12.16 -4.37 -11.19
CA LEU A 193 13.53 -3.88 -11.15
C LEU A 193 13.77 -2.77 -12.18
N ASP A 194 13.00 -2.75 -13.28
CA ASP A 194 13.06 -1.65 -14.24
C ASP A 194 12.41 -0.38 -13.68
N LEU A 195 11.29 -0.49 -12.95
CA LEU A 195 10.63 0.65 -12.26
C LEU A 195 11.49 1.23 -11.13
N PHE A 196 12.17 0.37 -10.36
CA PHE A 196 13.02 0.77 -9.23
C PHE A 196 14.48 1.05 -9.63
N SER A 197 14.78 1.05 -10.94
CA SER A 197 16.16 1.13 -11.42
C SER A 197 16.80 2.51 -11.24
N GLY A 198 16.00 3.58 -11.20
CA GLY A 198 16.49 4.95 -11.32
C GLY A 198 16.98 5.32 -12.74
N ASP A 199 16.96 4.37 -13.67
CA ASP A 199 17.27 4.62 -15.08
C ASP A 199 16.02 5.05 -15.83
N GLU A 200 16.10 6.14 -16.57
CA GLU A 200 14.97 6.74 -17.28
C GLU A 200 14.36 5.77 -18.30
N SER A 201 15.20 5.10 -19.11
CA SER A 201 14.75 4.21 -20.17
C SER A 201 14.03 2.98 -19.61
N ARG A 202 14.60 2.37 -18.57
CA ARG A 202 14.01 1.22 -17.86
C ARG A 202 12.73 1.61 -17.12
N THR A 203 12.74 2.75 -16.43
CA THR A 203 11.53 3.27 -15.75
C THR A 203 10.41 3.52 -16.75
N LYS A 204 10.70 4.20 -17.86
CA LYS A 204 9.76 4.44 -18.95
C LYS A 204 9.23 3.14 -19.54
N LYS A 205 10.10 2.15 -19.77
CA LYS A 205 9.69 0.81 -20.22
C LYS A 205 8.73 0.14 -19.24
N ALA A 206 9.02 0.21 -17.93
CA ALA A 206 8.15 -0.35 -16.91
C ALA A 206 6.76 0.32 -16.89
N LEU A 207 6.71 1.66 -17.01
CA LEU A 207 5.45 2.40 -17.11
C LEU A 207 4.64 2.04 -18.36
N ASN A 208 5.30 1.92 -19.52
CA ASN A 208 4.66 1.45 -20.75
C ASN A 208 4.03 0.06 -20.54
N SER A 209 4.78 -0.88 -19.97
CA SER A 209 4.26 -2.23 -19.69
C SER A 209 3.08 -2.24 -18.71
N LEU A 210 3.05 -1.32 -17.73
CA LEU A 210 1.92 -1.20 -16.81
C LEU A 210 0.68 -0.67 -17.51
N TRP A 211 0.84 0.37 -18.33
CA TRP A 211 -0.24 0.93 -19.12
C TRP A 211 -0.83 -0.10 -20.10
N ASP A 212 0.01 -0.79 -20.86
CA ASP A 212 -0.43 -1.77 -21.85
C ASP A 212 -1.21 -2.90 -21.17
N ALA A 213 -0.70 -3.39 -20.03
CA ALA A 213 -1.42 -4.40 -19.24
C ALA A 213 -2.76 -3.88 -18.68
N TRP A 214 -2.86 -2.60 -18.32
CA TRP A 214 -4.11 -1.98 -17.87
C TRP A 214 -5.12 -1.85 -19.02
N ALA A 215 -4.67 -1.39 -20.20
CA ALA A 215 -5.49 -1.24 -21.39
C ALA A 215 -6.00 -2.60 -21.92
N ASP A 216 -5.09 -3.55 -22.15
CA ASP A 216 -5.39 -4.86 -22.73
C ASP A 216 -6.36 -5.70 -21.89
N ARG A 217 -6.37 -5.46 -20.57
CA ARG A 217 -7.22 -6.21 -19.63
C ARG A 217 -8.40 -5.39 -19.12
N HIS A 218 -8.80 -4.35 -19.85
CA HIS A 218 -9.98 -3.54 -19.53
C HIS A 218 -9.99 -2.99 -18.09
N GLY A 219 -8.82 -2.61 -17.57
CA GLY A 219 -8.69 -2.02 -16.23
C GLY A 219 -8.83 -3.02 -15.08
N THR A 220 -8.90 -4.33 -15.36
CA THR A 220 -9.01 -5.37 -14.32
C THR A 220 -7.67 -5.70 -13.66
N VAL A 221 -6.56 -5.23 -14.24
CA VAL A 221 -5.21 -5.37 -13.68
C VAL A 221 -5.03 -4.36 -12.56
N ASN A 222 -4.89 -4.87 -11.34
CA ASN A 222 -4.71 -4.06 -10.13
C ASN A 222 -3.30 -3.44 -9.99
N ASN A 223 -2.42 -3.52 -11.00
CA ASN A 223 -1.07 -2.95 -10.92
C ASN A 223 -0.99 -1.46 -11.35
N PHE A 224 -2.08 -0.92 -11.88
CA PHE A 224 -2.09 0.42 -12.43
C PHE A 224 -3.53 0.91 -12.43
N ARG A 225 -3.79 2.06 -11.83
CA ARG A 225 -5.10 2.71 -11.87
C ARG A 225 -4.93 4.19 -12.10
N VAL A 226 -5.85 4.75 -12.87
CA VAL A 226 -5.85 6.17 -13.20
C VAL A 226 -7.10 6.79 -12.62
N PHE A 227 -6.91 7.83 -11.85
CA PHE A 227 -7.98 8.64 -11.28
C PHE A 227 -7.95 10.00 -11.98
N VAL A 228 -9.08 10.40 -12.54
CA VAL A 228 -9.29 11.73 -13.13
C VAL A 228 -10.36 12.43 -12.31
N ASN A 229 -10.00 13.55 -11.70
CA ASN A 229 -10.89 14.34 -10.83
C ASN A 229 -11.60 13.48 -9.76
N GLY A 230 -10.85 12.64 -9.02
CA GLY A 230 -11.41 11.72 -8.02
C GLY A 230 -12.04 10.44 -8.55
N LYS A 231 -12.35 10.34 -9.84
CA LYS A 231 -12.99 9.16 -10.42
C LYS A 231 -11.95 8.19 -10.99
N ASN A 232 -11.98 6.93 -10.52
CA ASN A 232 -11.22 5.85 -11.15
C ASN A 232 -11.79 5.57 -12.55
N ILE A 233 -10.99 5.79 -13.59
CA ILE A 233 -11.43 5.61 -14.98
C ILE A 233 -11.02 4.23 -15.51
N SER A 234 -11.81 3.71 -16.43
CA SER A 234 -11.50 2.50 -17.21
C SER A 234 -10.70 2.86 -18.48
N PRO A 235 -10.04 1.88 -19.15
CA PRO A 235 -9.38 2.13 -20.43
C PRO A 235 -10.28 2.70 -21.52
N THR A 236 -11.59 2.44 -21.48
CA THR A 236 -12.55 3.02 -22.42
C THR A 236 -12.79 4.51 -22.19
N GLU A 237 -12.50 5.01 -20.99
CA GLU A 237 -12.64 6.42 -20.59
C GLU A 237 -11.31 7.18 -20.68
N GLN A 238 -10.26 6.60 -21.26
CA GLN A 238 -8.91 7.21 -21.33
C GLN A 238 -8.88 8.58 -22.03
N GLN A 239 -9.87 8.89 -22.88
CA GLN A 239 -9.96 10.20 -23.52
C GLN A 239 -10.23 11.34 -22.53
N CYS A 240 -10.73 11.05 -21.32
CA CYS A 240 -10.87 12.04 -20.25
C CYS A 240 -9.53 12.62 -19.77
N ILE A 241 -8.40 12.01 -20.14
CA ILE A 241 -7.04 12.47 -19.80
C ILE A 241 -6.59 13.60 -20.75
N VAL A 242 -7.05 13.59 -22.00
CA VAL A 242 -6.56 14.49 -23.05
C VAL A 242 -6.87 15.93 -22.68
N GLY A 243 -5.85 16.81 -22.80
CA GLY A 243 -5.95 18.22 -22.45
C GLY A 243 -5.80 18.54 -20.95
N LEU A 244 -5.68 17.54 -20.06
CA LEU A 244 -5.45 17.79 -18.63
C LEU A 244 -3.97 17.84 -18.24
N LEU A 245 -3.10 17.13 -18.97
CA LEU A 245 -1.67 17.02 -18.63
C LEU A 245 -0.77 17.83 -19.57
N SER A 246 -1.12 17.85 -20.85
CA SER A 246 -0.32 18.47 -21.91
C SER A 246 -1.15 18.49 -23.20
N ASP A 247 -0.60 19.15 -24.23
CA ASP A 247 -1.14 19.14 -25.61
C ASP A 247 -0.90 17.79 -26.33
N ILE A 248 -0.45 16.75 -25.62
CA ILE A 248 -0.24 15.40 -26.17
C ILE A 248 -1.60 14.74 -26.38
N ALA A 249 -1.88 14.39 -27.64
CA ALA A 249 -3.14 13.77 -28.04
C ALA A 249 -3.27 12.30 -27.59
N ASP A 250 -2.15 11.58 -27.45
CA ASP A 250 -2.14 10.20 -26.98
C ASP A 250 -2.19 10.13 -25.44
N PRO A 251 -3.26 9.57 -24.83
CA PRO A 251 -3.40 9.52 -23.38
C PRO A 251 -2.25 8.77 -22.67
N LYS A 252 -1.73 7.73 -23.32
CA LYS A 252 -0.63 6.92 -22.78
C LYS A 252 0.64 7.75 -22.68
N GLU A 253 1.04 8.38 -23.79
CA GLU A 253 2.22 9.25 -23.83
C GLU A 253 2.09 10.43 -22.87
N ALA A 254 0.90 11.05 -22.77
CA ALA A 254 0.63 12.14 -21.84
C ALA A 254 0.86 11.72 -20.37
N VAL A 255 0.28 10.58 -19.95
CA VAL A 255 0.43 10.08 -18.58
C VAL A 255 1.86 9.65 -18.29
N ILE A 256 2.50 8.91 -19.19
CA ILE A 256 3.87 8.43 -18.97
C ILE A 256 4.84 9.60 -18.89
N SER A 257 4.71 10.59 -19.78
CA SER A 257 5.57 11.78 -19.79
C SER A 257 5.40 12.61 -18.52
N ALA A 258 4.20 12.64 -17.94
CA ALA A 258 3.96 13.34 -16.68
C ALA A 258 4.43 12.55 -15.44
N LEU A 259 4.35 11.21 -15.46
CA LEU A 259 4.78 10.36 -14.34
C LEU A 259 6.30 10.24 -14.23
N LEU A 260 6.97 10.12 -15.37
CA LEU A 260 8.40 9.82 -15.43
C LEU A 260 9.27 10.78 -14.61
N PRO A 261 9.18 12.12 -14.76
CA PRO A 261 10.00 13.03 -13.96
C PRO A 261 9.69 12.89 -12.46
N VAL A 262 8.40 12.81 -12.08
CA VAL A 262 8.01 12.67 -10.67
C VAL A 262 8.60 11.39 -10.05
N LEU A 263 8.64 10.29 -10.79
CA LEU A 263 9.19 9.02 -10.29
C LEU A 263 10.72 8.95 -10.27
N LEU A 264 11.40 9.64 -11.18
CA LEU A 264 12.87 9.72 -11.21
C LEU A 264 13.39 10.69 -10.14
N ASP A 265 12.69 11.81 -9.93
CA ASP A 265 13.06 12.81 -8.94
C ASP A 265 12.64 12.41 -7.52
N ALA A 266 11.59 11.58 -7.37
CA ALA A 266 11.12 11.19 -6.05
C ALA A 266 12.08 10.18 -5.38
N PRO A 267 12.70 10.52 -4.24
CA PRO A 267 13.56 9.60 -3.49
C PRO A 267 12.78 8.42 -2.91
N VAL A 268 11.45 8.43 -2.99
CA VAL A 268 10.56 7.45 -2.38
C VAL A 268 10.73 6.05 -2.97
N LEU A 269 10.90 5.90 -4.29
CA LEU A 269 11.07 4.58 -4.90
C LEU A 269 12.41 3.95 -4.46
N HIS A 270 13.47 4.74 -4.45
CA HIS A 270 14.77 4.30 -3.93
C HIS A 270 14.68 3.95 -2.44
N THR A 271 13.98 4.76 -1.65
CA THR A 271 13.77 4.51 -0.22
C THR A 271 13.03 3.21 0.02
N ILE A 272 11.94 2.97 -0.72
CA ILE A 272 11.18 1.71 -0.68
C ILE A 272 12.08 0.53 -1.05
N SER A 273 12.81 0.61 -2.17
CA SER A 273 13.69 -0.49 -2.61
C SER A 273 14.77 -0.82 -1.56
N ARG A 274 15.42 0.21 -1.01
CA ARG A 274 16.40 0.05 0.08
C ARG A 274 15.78 -0.62 1.30
N LEU A 275 14.61 -0.18 1.74
CA LEU A 275 13.91 -0.76 2.89
C LEU A 275 13.52 -2.22 2.62
N GLN A 276 12.93 -2.52 1.46
CA GLN A 276 12.60 -3.88 1.05
C GLN A 276 13.83 -4.81 1.13
N ARG A 277 14.98 -4.37 0.61
CA ARG A 277 16.23 -5.15 0.57
C ARG A 277 16.87 -5.33 1.95
N THR A 278 17.07 -4.23 2.68
CA THR A 278 17.80 -4.25 3.97
C THR A 278 17.02 -4.93 5.09
N LEU A 279 15.69 -4.84 5.05
CA LEU A 279 14.81 -5.50 6.01
C LEU A 279 14.54 -6.98 5.66
N ASP A 280 14.86 -7.43 4.44
CA ASP A 280 14.82 -8.84 4.04
C ASP A 280 16.21 -9.34 3.64
N ALA A 281 17.14 -9.30 4.59
CA ALA A 281 18.52 -9.72 4.37
C ALA A 281 18.67 -11.25 4.18
N LEU A 282 17.73 -12.03 4.74
CA LEU A 282 17.82 -13.49 4.81
C LEU A 282 17.06 -14.19 3.69
N ASP A 283 16.20 -13.48 2.96
CA ASP A 283 15.11 -14.10 2.20
C ASP A 283 14.20 -14.96 3.11
N ILE A 284 13.00 -15.31 2.62
CA ILE A 284 12.09 -16.17 3.37
C ILE A 284 12.68 -17.56 3.63
N GLU A 285 13.58 -18.07 2.77
CA GLU A 285 14.28 -19.34 2.99
C GLU A 285 15.22 -19.30 4.18
N GLY A 286 15.98 -18.20 4.35
CA GLY A 286 16.85 -18.02 5.51
C GLY A 286 16.05 -17.83 6.78
N LEU A 287 15.02 -17.00 6.74
CA LEU A 287 14.14 -16.78 7.89
C LEU A 287 13.42 -18.06 8.32
N ALA A 288 12.88 -18.84 7.38
CA ALA A 288 12.19 -20.10 7.68
C ALA A 288 13.09 -21.11 8.40
N ARG A 289 14.37 -21.20 7.98
CA ARG A 289 15.37 -22.02 8.69
C ARG A 289 15.57 -21.54 10.13
N LEU A 290 15.64 -20.22 10.32
CA LEU A 290 15.82 -19.63 11.64
C LEU A 290 14.60 -19.84 12.56
N CYS A 291 13.39 -19.70 12.02
CA CYS A 291 12.12 -20.00 12.70
C CYS A 291 11.99 -21.48 13.09
N GLY A 292 12.77 -22.38 12.47
CA GLY A 292 12.86 -23.78 12.87
C GLY A 292 13.67 -24.00 14.15
N LEU A 293 14.47 -23.02 14.58
CA LEU A 293 15.36 -23.12 15.76
C LEU A 293 14.72 -22.58 17.05
N ALA A 294 13.72 -21.69 16.95
CA ALA A 294 13.06 -21.06 18.09
C ALA A 294 11.65 -20.57 17.72
N PRO A 295 10.74 -20.39 18.70
CA PRO A 295 9.39 -19.90 18.43
C PRO A 295 9.41 -18.44 17.93
N ILE A 296 8.58 -18.15 16.92
CA ILE A 296 8.43 -16.82 16.28
C ILE A 296 7.88 -15.75 17.25
N GLY A 297 7.16 -16.19 18.28
CA GLY A 297 6.45 -15.32 19.22
C GLY A 297 5.08 -14.87 18.72
N THR A 298 4.50 -13.90 19.42
CA THR A 298 3.18 -13.33 19.16
C THR A 298 3.23 -12.18 18.16
N GLN A 299 2.07 -11.58 17.87
CA GLN A 299 1.99 -10.34 17.09
C GLN A 299 2.83 -9.25 17.75
N PRO A 300 3.60 -8.46 16.96
CA PRO A 300 4.41 -7.38 17.51
C PRO A 300 3.56 -6.27 18.12
N THR A 301 3.99 -5.80 19.28
CA THR A 301 3.49 -4.56 19.88
C THR A 301 4.17 -3.33 19.28
N ILE A 302 3.60 -2.13 19.47
CA ILE A 302 4.22 -0.87 19.05
C ILE A 302 5.57 -0.63 19.76
N ALA A 303 5.69 -1.06 21.02
CA ALA A 303 6.96 -1.00 21.76
C ALA A 303 8.04 -1.86 21.08
N GLU A 304 7.72 -3.12 20.76
CA GLU A 304 8.66 -4.00 20.03
C GLU A 304 9.05 -3.44 18.67
N TRP A 305 8.12 -2.82 17.94
CA TRP A 305 8.44 -2.14 16.68
C TRP A 305 9.41 -0.98 16.89
N THR A 306 9.20 -0.18 17.94
CA THR A 306 10.05 0.97 18.26
C THR A 306 11.47 0.53 18.61
N ASP A 307 11.60 -0.47 19.48
CA ASP A 307 12.89 -1.05 19.89
C ASP A 307 13.63 -1.67 18.71
N PHE A 308 12.91 -2.40 17.84
CA PHE A 308 13.46 -2.93 16.60
C PHE A 308 13.99 -1.82 15.69
N LEU A 309 13.23 -0.73 15.52
CA LEU A 309 13.63 0.39 14.69
C LEU A 309 14.82 1.15 15.25
N ASP A 310 14.95 1.27 16.56
CA ASP A 310 16.15 1.83 17.19
C ASP A 310 17.39 1.01 16.80
N ALA A 311 17.30 -0.32 16.92
CA ALA A 311 18.38 -1.22 16.52
C ALA A 311 18.68 -1.18 15.01
N TYR A 312 17.65 -1.21 14.16
CA TYR A 312 17.80 -1.17 12.71
C TYR A 312 18.40 0.15 12.23
N LEU A 313 17.92 1.29 12.75
CA LEU A 313 18.40 2.61 12.35
C LEU A 313 19.83 2.90 12.83
N ALA A 314 20.27 2.27 13.92
CA ALA A 314 21.66 2.35 14.37
C ALA A 314 22.64 1.65 13.43
N SER A 315 22.21 0.64 12.67
CA SER A 315 23.06 -0.09 11.70
C SER A 315 22.26 -0.68 10.51
N PRO A 316 21.74 0.16 9.60
CA PRO A 316 20.76 -0.28 8.58
C PRO A 316 21.29 -1.28 7.56
N THR A 317 22.61 -1.33 7.37
CA THR A 317 23.28 -2.17 6.36
C THR A 317 23.91 -3.43 6.93
N THR A 318 23.96 -3.56 8.26
CA THR A 318 24.63 -4.67 8.94
C THR A 318 23.62 -5.38 9.83
N PRO A 319 22.84 -6.34 9.30
CA PRO A 319 21.89 -7.08 10.12
C PRO A 319 22.63 -7.89 11.20
N PRO A 320 21.99 -8.15 12.35
CA PRO A 320 22.57 -9.00 13.38
C PRO A 320 22.76 -10.43 12.85
N PRO A 321 23.57 -11.26 13.54
CA PRO A 321 23.77 -12.65 13.18
C PRO A 321 22.46 -13.42 12.94
N ALA A 322 22.47 -14.33 11.96
CA ALA A 322 21.33 -15.19 11.66
C ALA A 322 21.26 -16.39 12.63
N ASP A 323 21.02 -16.11 13.90
CA ASP A 323 20.94 -17.10 14.99
C ASP A 323 19.66 -16.95 15.83
N ALA A 324 19.37 -17.97 16.64
CA ALA A 324 18.12 -18.02 17.41
C ALA A 324 17.96 -16.85 18.38
N THR A 325 19.07 -16.23 18.83
CA THR A 325 19.03 -15.10 19.77
C THR A 325 18.51 -13.82 19.10
N HIS A 326 18.71 -13.67 17.80
CA HIS A 326 18.24 -12.54 17.00
C HIS A 326 17.01 -12.87 16.14
N LEU A 327 16.37 -14.02 16.34
CA LEU A 327 15.20 -14.43 15.55
C LEU A 327 14.10 -13.36 15.54
N ARG A 328 13.80 -12.76 16.70
CA ARG A 328 12.73 -11.75 16.79
C ARG A 328 13.03 -10.51 15.95
N TYR A 329 14.29 -10.05 15.93
CA TYR A 329 14.72 -8.96 15.05
C TYR A 329 14.45 -9.30 13.57
N HIS A 330 14.86 -10.49 13.13
CA HIS A 330 14.71 -10.90 11.72
C HIS A 330 13.24 -11.11 11.33
N VAL A 331 12.40 -11.56 12.26
CA VAL A 331 10.94 -11.62 12.07
C VAL A 331 10.35 -10.23 11.85
N LEU A 332 10.66 -9.27 12.74
CA LEU A 332 10.17 -7.89 12.64
C LEU A 332 10.67 -7.22 11.35
N ALA A 333 11.95 -7.38 11.03
CA ALA A 333 12.53 -6.91 9.78
C ALA A 333 11.77 -7.47 8.57
N TYR A 334 11.57 -8.79 8.51
CA TYR A 334 10.87 -9.40 7.38
C TYR A 334 9.41 -8.97 7.26
N LEU A 335 8.68 -8.84 8.38
CA LEU A 335 7.30 -8.36 8.38
C LEU A 335 7.20 -6.92 7.84
N LEU A 336 8.13 -6.05 8.24
CA LEU A 336 8.19 -4.68 7.76
C LEU A 336 8.65 -4.59 6.30
N SER A 337 9.62 -5.42 5.88
CA SER A 337 9.96 -5.62 4.47
C SER A 337 8.72 -6.05 3.68
N ALA A 338 7.95 -7.00 4.21
CA ALA A 338 6.71 -7.46 3.61
C ALA A 338 5.66 -6.35 3.51
N THR A 339 5.63 -5.40 4.46
CA THR A 339 4.81 -4.17 4.34
C THR A 339 5.26 -3.31 3.17
N PHE A 340 6.55 -3.04 2.99
CA PHE A 340 7.04 -2.27 1.83
C PHE A 340 6.99 -3.04 0.50
N LYS A 341 7.00 -4.38 0.55
CA LYS A 341 6.66 -5.29 -0.57
C LYS A 341 5.15 -5.47 -0.73
N ASP A 342 4.33 -4.85 0.13
CA ASP A 342 2.86 -4.86 0.04
C ASP A 342 2.16 -3.45 0.03
N CYS A 343 2.91 -2.35 -0.04
CA CYS A 343 2.44 -0.98 -0.28
C CYS A 343 2.00 -0.63 -1.74
N SER A 344 1.46 0.58 -1.93
CA SER A 344 1.21 1.18 -3.26
C SER A 344 1.78 2.59 -3.31
N VAL A 345 2.12 3.10 -4.49
CA VAL A 345 2.56 4.49 -4.67
C VAL A 345 1.51 5.23 -5.49
N LEU A 346 0.92 6.29 -4.92
CA LEU A 346 0.08 7.23 -5.63
C LEU A 346 0.91 8.41 -6.09
N VAL A 347 0.82 8.74 -7.37
CA VAL A 347 1.55 9.85 -7.98
C VAL A 347 0.54 10.83 -8.54
N ARG A 348 0.52 12.04 -7.99
CA ARG A 348 -0.24 13.15 -8.57
C ARG A 348 0.62 13.83 -9.64
N VAL A 349 0.04 14.11 -10.80
CA VAL A 349 0.74 14.68 -11.96
C VAL A 349 0.03 15.95 -12.47
N PRO A 350 0.74 16.87 -13.16
CA PRO A 350 2.15 16.81 -13.57
C PRO A 350 3.17 17.26 -12.50
N ASN A 351 2.80 18.15 -11.57
CA ASN A 351 3.71 18.72 -10.57
C ASN A 351 3.44 18.23 -9.13
N GLY A 352 2.90 17.01 -8.99
CA GLY A 352 2.51 16.50 -7.69
C GLY A 352 3.61 15.71 -6.98
N THR A 353 3.23 15.10 -5.88
CA THR A 353 4.13 14.26 -5.07
C THR A 353 3.77 12.79 -5.25
N ALA A 354 4.77 11.94 -5.02
CA ALA A 354 4.55 10.52 -4.83
C ALA A 354 4.27 10.24 -3.34
N THR A 355 3.16 9.57 -3.05
CA THR A 355 2.73 9.20 -1.69
C THR A 355 2.60 7.68 -1.58
N VAL A 356 3.14 7.11 -0.51
CA VAL A 356 3.09 5.67 -0.24
C VAL A 356 1.88 5.35 0.64
N ILE A 357 1.09 4.37 0.24
CA ILE A 357 -0.09 3.90 0.97
C ILE A 357 -0.06 2.38 1.17
N ASP A 358 -1.07 1.83 1.84
CA ASP A 358 -1.19 0.39 2.17
C ASP A 358 -0.04 -0.13 3.05
N LEU A 359 0.43 0.71 4.00
CA LEU A 359 1.56 0.43 4.88
C LEU A 359 1.18 -0.24 6.21
N ASP A 360 0.04 -0.93 6.27
CA ASP A 360 -0.36 -1.65 7.47
C ASP A 360 0.67 -2.75 7.82
N PRO A 361 1.00 -2.93 9.11
CA PRO A 361 1.92 -3.97 9.55
C PRO A 361 1.37 -5.35 9.21
N LYS A 362 2.23 -6.26 8.77
CA LYS A 362 1.84 -7.64 8.48
C LYS A 362 1.84 -8.50 9.74
N SER A 363 0.93 -9.47 9.79
CA SER A 363 0.84 -10.43 10.88
C SER A 363 1.88 -11.55 10.76
N VAL A 364 2.43 -11.99 11.89
CA VAL A 364 3.35 -13.15 11.98
C VAL A 364 2.73 -14.44 11.42
N ASP A 365 1.41 -14.58 11.47
CA ASP A 365 0.68 -15.78 11.01
C ASP A 365 0.83 -16.00 9.50
N ARG A 366 1.22 -14.96 8.76
CA ARG A 366 1.44 -15.04 7.31
C ARG A 366 2.77 -15.67 6.91
N LEU A 367 3.76 -15.76 7.82
CA LEU A 367 5.11 -16.21 7.49
C LEU A 367 5.13 -17.59 6.81
N ARG A 368 4.42 -18.58 7.40
CA ARG A 368 4.32 -19.94 6.83
C ARG A 368 3.70 -19.93 5.43
N LYS A 369 2.68 -19.10 5.23
CA LYS A 369 2.00 -18.98 3.94
C LYS A 369 2.93 -18.36 2.88
N TRP A 370 3.72 -17.37 3.25
CA TRP A 370 4.68 -16.76 2.33
C TRP A 370 5.82 -17.70 1.97
N GLU A 371 6.32 -18.48 2.93
CA GLU A 371 7.31 -19.54 2.69
C GLU A 371 6.77 -20.58 1.69
N GLN A 372 5.56 -21.07 1.91
CA GLN A 372 4.92 -22.03 1.01
C GLN A 372 4.75 -21.46 -0.41
N LEU A 373 4.25 -20.23 -0.51
CA LEU A 373 4.05 -19.55 -1.79
C LEU A 373 5.38 -19.30 -2.52
N ASP A 374 6.44 -18.97 -1.79
CA ASP A 374 7.77 -18.80 -2.38
C ASP A 374 8.28 -20.10 -2.99
N ARG A 375 8.16 -21.20 -2.24
CA ARG A 375 8.51 -22.54 -2.70
C ARG A 375 7.74 -22.95 -3.94
N GLU A 376 6.42 -22.73 -3.96
CA GLU A 376 5.57 -23.01 -5.13
C GLU A 376 6.07 -22.27 -6.38
N ILE A 377 6.43 -20.99 -6.21
CA ILE A 377 6.79 -20.12 -7.32
C ILE A 377 8.16 -20.47 -7.88
N VAL A 378 9.17 -20.65 -7.04
CA VAL A 378 10.50 -21.02 -7.51
C VAL A 378 10.50 -22.43 -8.12
N THR A 379 9.72 -23.37 -7.56
CA THR A 379 9.59 -24.73 -8.09
C THR A 379 8.95 -24.73 -9.48
N ALA A 380 7.84 -24.01 -9.64
CA ALA A 380 7.19 -23.88 -10.95
C ALA A 380 8.11 -23.20 -11.98
N TYR A 381 8.89 -22.20 -11.54
CA TYR A 381 9.79 -21.47 -12.44
C TYR A 381 11.08 -22.23 -12.77
N ALA A 382 11.50 -23.18 -11.94
CA ALA A 382 12.71 -23.98 -12.17
C ALA A 382 12.65 -24.77 -13.49
N ALA A 383 11.45 -25.21 -13.89
CA ALA A 383 11.22 -25.98 -15.11
C ALA A 383 11.25 -25.14 -16.41
N VAL A 384 11.31 -23.80 -16.31
CA VAL A 384 11.27 -22.91 -17.48
C VAL A 384 12.61 -22.95 -18.23
N PRO A 385 12.61 -23.30 -19.53
CA PRO A 385 13.80 -23.18 -20.38
C PRO A 385 14.09 -21.70 -20.66
N ASN A 386 15.38 -21.31 -20.73
CA ASN A 386 15.81 -19.94 -21.01
C ASN A 386 15.13 -18.89 -20.10
N ARG A 387 15.30 -19.05 -18.78
CA ARG A 387 14.73 -18.14 -17.77
C ARG A 387 15.10 -16.69 -18.03
N LYS A 388 14.16 -15.78 -17.74
CA LYS A 388 14.38 -14.34 -17.86
C LYS A 388 15.48 -13.89 -16.90
N ILE A 389 16.47 -13.18 -17.41
CA ILE A 389 17.47 -12.49 -16.58
C ILE A 389 16.95 -11.07 -16.32
N CYS A 390 16.64 -10.79 -15.06
CA CYS A 390 16.26 -9.48 -14.59
C CYS A 390 17.52 -8.73 -14.15
N VAL A 391 17.57 -7.42 -14.41
CA VAL A 391 18.69 -6.56 -14.03
C VAL A 391 18.34 -5.86 -12.72
N ASP A 392 19.08 -6.15 -11.66
CA ASP A 392 19.01 -5.40 -10.39
C ASP A 392 19.83 -4.11 -10.51
N SER A 393 19.46 -3.05 -9.77
CA SER A 393 20.18 -1.76 -9.78
C SER A 393 21.43 -1.74 -8.91
#